data_AF-A0A7E4VYN7-F1
#
_entry.id   AF-A0A7E4VYN7-F1
#
_cell.length_a   1.000
_cell.length_b   1.000
_cell.length_c   1.000
_cell.angle_alpha   90.00
_cell.angle_beta   90.00
_cell.angle_gamma   90.00
#
_symmetry.space_group_name_H-M   'P 1'
#
loop_
_entity.id
_entity.type
_entity.pdbx_description
1 polymer ?
#
loop_
_entity_poly.entity_id
_entity_poly.type
_entity_poly.pdbx_seq_one_letter_code
_entity_poly.pdbx_strand_id
1 'polypeptide(L)'
;MQFASIVYFVLAVRVQHGLACLRMMDPGGVIPTTPPPTVPTTPPTTSTTVAPTTTTTLEPTTTTTTIPAPTTTTTTTTAEPTTSTTTTTTTTTTTTTTTTTTTTTTPIPCPESGEQASVFIASDTTLTDFGYGNVAAASTCATCDGGIVNYYPSTDSDVPELGTMAMGSLTGTACPEMCICDPTGTCWVLTNTDVTITFWQYCTGGTCGVYTYIIIDNDEDGLQTLDGTRTITGNDQVTPGDYETASVTDPDVYVNAASIGCNSCQESSCKTTSP
;
A
#
# COMPACT_ATOMS: atom_id res chain seq x y z
N MET A 1 -21.43 -9.13 25.79
CA MET A 1 -20.63 -8.41 26.80
C MET A 1 -19.22 -9.01 26.85
N GLN A 2 -18.41 -8.85 25.79
CA GLN A 2 -17.08 -9.51 25.71
C GLN A 2 -16.02 -8.70 24.94
N PHE A 3 -16.34 -7.48 24.52
CA PHE A 3 -15.40 -6.59 23.80
C PHE A 3 -14.71 -5.54 24.69
N ALA A 4 -15.16 -5.35 25.94
CA ALA A 4 -14.59 -4.35 26.85
C ALA A 4 -13.27 -4.79 27.53
N SER A 5 -12.92 -6.08 27.50
CA SER A 5 -11.71 -6.59 28.18
C SER A 5 -10.43 -6.53 27.34
N ILE A 6 -10.52 -6.44 26.01
CA ILE A 6 -9.32 -6.43 25.14
C ILE A 6 -8.70 -5.03 25.09
N VAL A 7 -9.52 -3.97 25.10
CA VAL A 7 -9.04 -2.57 25.10
C VAL A 7 -8.31 -2.22 26.41
N TYR A 8 -8.70 -2.80 27.54
CA TYR A 8 -8.04 -2.55 28.82
C TYR A 8 -6.66 -3.25 28.93
N PHE A 9 -6.47 -4.37 28.23
CA PHE A 9 -5.21 -5.12 28.29
C PHE A 9 -4.09 -4.45 27.48
N VAL A 10 -4.41 -3.84 26.34
CA VAL A 10 -3.42 -3.10 25.53
C VAL A 10 -2.98 -1.80 26.22
N LEU A 11 -3.89 -1.11 26.92
CA LEU A 11 -3.55 0.11 27.66
C LEU A 11 -2.72 -0.17 28.93
N ALA A 12 -2.95 -1.31 29.61
CA ALA A 12 -2.21 -1.68 30.82
C ALA A 12 -0.77 -2.17 30.54
N VAL A 13 -0.54 -2.81 29.38
CA VAL A 13 0.80 -3.30 29.01
C VAL A 13 1.76 -2.16 28.66
N ARG A 14 1.28 -1.02 28.15
CA ARG A 14 2.14 0.16 27.90
C ARG A 14 2.56 0.92 29.16
N VAL A 15 1.80 0.82 30.26
CA VAL A 15 2.18 1.46 31.54
C VAL A 15 3.29 0.68 32.26
N GLN A 16 3.44 -0.62 32.02
CA GLN A 16 4.49 -1.42 32.67
C GLN A 16 5.85 -1.36 31.96
N HIS A 17 5.91 -1.10 30.66
CA HIS A 17 7.18 -0.98 29.93
C HIS A 17 7.82 0.41 30.05
N GLY A 18 7.03 1.46 30.33
CA GLY A 18 7.56 2.81 30.62
C GLY A 18 8.28 2.95 31.97
N LEU A 19 8.17 1.97 32.88
CA LEU A 19 8.81 2.03 34.21
C LEU A 19 10.13 1.26 34.32
N ALA A 20 10.54 0.51 33.29
CA ALA A 20 11.77 -0.28 33.33
C ALA A 20 13.05 0.53 33.02
N CYS A 21 12.94 1.71 32.39
CA CYS A 21 14.10 2.54 32.04
C CYS A 21 14.49 3.59 33.11
N LEU A 22 13.80 3.66 34.24
CA LEU A 22 14.03 4.69 35.28
C LEU A 22 15.00 4.28 36.40
N ARG A 23 15.82 3.25 36.19
CA ARG A 23 16.83 2.81 37.17
C ARG A 23 18.20 2.57 36.56
N MET A 24 18.87 3.61 36.06
CA MET A 24 20.34 3.71 36.09
C MET A 24 20.78 5.18 35.96
N MET A 25 20.65 5.95 37.04
CA MET A 25 21.53 7.10 37.26
C MET A 25 22.35 6.79 38.51
N ASP A 26 23.52 6.20 38.26
CA ASP A 26 24.58 6.00 39.25
C ASP A 26 25.45 7.27 39.27
N PRO A 27 25.54 8.02 40.38
CA PRO A 27 26.46 9.14 40.50
C PRO A 27 27.83 8.62 40.93
N GLY A 28 28.55 7.99 39.99
CA GLY A 28 29.86 7.37 40.25
C GLY A 28 30.85 7.65 39.12
N GLY A 29 31.61 8.73 39.25
CA GLY A 29 32.58 9.16 38.25
C GLY A 29 33.77 8.22 38.07
N VAL A 30 34.18 8.07 36.82
CA VAL A 30 35.58 7.94 36.38
C VAL A 30 35.63 8.39 34.92
N ILE A 31 36.46 9.40 34.63
CA ILE A 31 36.68 9.93 33.28
C ILE A 31 37.51 8.91 32.49
N PRO A 32 37.01 8.33 31.39
CA PRO A 32 37.80 7.47 30.54
C PRO A 32 38.68 8.32 29.62
N THR A 33 39.99 8.16 29.73
CA THR A 33 40.97 8.72 28.78
C THR A 33 40.83 8.02 27.44
N THR A 34 40.46 8.78 26.42
CA THR A 34 40.25 8.33 25.04
C THR A 34 41.60 7.99 24.38
N PRO A 35 41.78 6.81 23.77
CA PRO A 35 42.95 6.52 22.95
C PRO A 35 42.93 7.34 21.64
N PRO A 36 44.10 7.61 21.04
CA PRO A 36 44.23 8.44 19.84
C PRO A 36 43.53 7.84 18.61
N PRO A 37 43.09 8.70 17.66
CA PRO A 37 42.28 8.28 16.53
C PRO A 37 43.06 7.38 15.56
N THR A 38 42.51 6.20 15.30
CA THR A 38 43.00 5.28 14.27
C THR A 38 42.54 5.76 12.89
N VAL A 39 43.48 5.89 11.96
CA VAL A 39 43.26 6.31 10.58
C VAL A 39 42.45 5.25 9.82
N PRO A 40 41.34 5.59 9.13
CA PRO A 40 40.57 4.61 8.36
C PRO A 40 41.29 4.25 7.05
N THR A 41 41.56 2.97 6.84
CA THR A 41 41.97 2.41 5.54
C THR A 41 40.73 2.04 4.72
N THR A 42 40.63 2.65 3.53
CA THR A 42 39.52 2.48 2.58
C THR A 42 39.57 1.10 1.92
N PRO A 43 38.49 0.30 1.94
CA PRO A 43 38.43 -0.96 1.19
C PRO A 43 38.20 -0.71 -0.33
N PRO A 44 38.67 -1.62 -1.20
CA PRO A 44 38.54 -1.47 -2.65
C PRO A 44 37.09 -1.70 -3.12
N THR A 45 36.58 -0.77 -3.91
CA THR A 45 35.27 -0.86 -4.57
C THR A 45 35.31 -1.86 -5.72
N THR A 46 34.42 -2.86 -5.68
CA THR A 46 34.18 -3.81 -6.77
C THR A 46 32.87 -3.42 -7.46
N SER A 47 32.93 -3.03 -8.73
CA SER A 47 31.75 -2.71 -9.54
C SER A 47 31.21 -3.98 -10.21
N THR A 48 29.95 -4.32 -9.93
CA THR A 48 29.23 -5.42 -10.59
C THR A 48 28.24 -4.82 -11.59
N THR A 49 28.44 -5.13 -12.88
CA THR A 49 27.54 -4.73 -13.96
C THR A 49 26.36 -5.69 -14.04
N VAL A 50 25.13 -5.17 -13.85
CA VAL A 50 23.89 -5.94 -13.97
C VAL A 50 23.39 -5.92 -15.42
N ALA A 51 22.96 -7.08 -15.93
CA ALA A 51 22.48 -7.28 -17.30
C ALA A 51 21.03 -6.79 -17.49
N PRO A 52 20.62 -6.41 -18.71
CA PRO A 52 19.30 -5.84 -18.96
C PRO A 52 18.19 -6.90 -19.00
N THR A 53 17.03 -6.57 -18.43
CA THR A 53 15.82 -7.41 -18.43
C THR A 53 14.84 -6.93 -19.48
N THR A 54 14.33 -7.84 -20.31
CA THR A 54 13.29 -7.58 -21.34
C THR A 54 11.88 -7.83 -20.81
N THR A 55 11.00 -6.84 -20.95
CA THR A 55 9.58 -6.91 -20.60
C THR A 55 8.75 -7.39 -21.81
N THR A 56 7.86 -8.36 -21.60
CA THR A 56 6.96 -8.89 -22.64
C THR A 56 5.53 -8.44 -22.36
N THR A 57 4.93 -7.68 -23.29
CA THR A 57 3.53 -7.23 -23.23
C THR A 57 2.62 -8.28 -23.85
N LEU A 58 1.55 -8.68 -23.15
CA LEU A 58 0.56 -9.65 -23.64
C LEU A 58 -0.59 -8.93 -24.36
N GLU A 59 -0.98 -9.45 -25.52
CA GLU A 59 -2.05 -8.94 -26.37
C GLU A 59 -3.44 -9.41 -25.88
N PRO A 60 -4.52 -8.60 -26.00
CA PRO A 60 -5.84 -8.96 -25.49
C PRO A 60 -6.48 -10.13 -26.26
N THR A 61 -6.79 -11.22 -25.56
CA THR A 61 -7.49 -12.39 -26.11
C THR A 61 -9.00 -12.17 -26.17
N THR A 62 -9.60 -12.39 -27.35
CA THR A 62 -11.05 -12.36 -27.55
C THR A 62 -11.63 -13.77 -27.48
N THR A 63 -12.55 -14.03 -26.56
CA THR A 63 -13.20 -15.34 -26.41
C THR A 63 -14.52 -15.38 -27.20
N THR A 64 -14.60 -16.24 -28.21
CA THR A 64 -15.84 -16.47 -28.97
C THR A 64 -16.52 -17.74 -28.48
N THR A 65 -17.72 -17.62 -27.92
CA THR A 65 -18.54 -18.75 -27.47
C THR A 65 -19.46 -19.20 -28.61
N THR A 66 -19.22 -20.40 -29.13
CA THR A 66 -20.05 -21.02 -30.17
C THR A 66 -21.10 -21.91 -29.52
N ILE A 67 -22.39 -21.64 -29.76
CA ILE A 67 -23.49 -22.47 -29.25
C ILE A 67 -23.65 -23.69 -30.18
N PRO A 68 -23.72 -24.92 -29.65
CA PRO A 68 -23.86 -26.13 -30.47
C PRO A 68 -25.22 -26.19 -31.19
N ALA A 69 -25.20 -26.65 -32.44
CA ALA A 69 -26.38 -26.85 -33.25
C ALA A 69 -27.27 -27.98 -32.68
N PRO A 70 -28.62 -27.92 -32.88
CA PRO A 70 -29.52 -28.93 -32.35
C PRO A 70 -29.29 -30.30 -33.00
N THR A 71 -29.04 -31.32 -32.19
CA THR A 71 -28.91 -32.72 -32.62
C THR A 71 -30.29 -33.36 -32.86
N THR A 72 -30.49 -33.92 -34.05
CA THR A 72 -31.70 -34.66 -34.43
C THR A 72 -31.50 -36.16 -34.17
N THR A 73 -32.22 -36.72 -33.19
CA THR A 73 -32.20 -38.15 -32.89
C THR A 73 -33.20 -38.88 -33.77
N THR A 74 -32.75 -39.85 -34.57
CA THR A 74 -33.63 -40.66 -35.42
C THR A 74 -33.82 -42.03 -34.76
N THR A 75 -35.05 -42.34 -34.34
CA THR A 75 -35.39 -43.63 -33.71
C THR A 75 -36.01 -44.54 -34.77
N THR A 76 -35.38 -45.69 -35.03
CA THR A 76 -35.88 -46.68 -36.00
C THR A 76 -36.65 -47.78 -35.26
N THR A 77 -37.97 -47.75 -35.34
CA THR A 77 -38.84 -48.79 -34.77
C THR A 77 -39.29 -49.71 -35.91
N THR A 78 -38.98 -51.00 -35.80
CA THR A 78 -39.42 -52.03 -36.76
C THR A 78 -40.78 -52.57 -36.32
N ALA A 79 -41.83 -52.39 -37.12
CA ALA A 79 -43.13 -53.03 -36.90
C ALA A 79 -43.90 -53.29 -38.21
N GLU A 80 -44.69 -54.37 -38.12
CA GLU A 80 -45.73 -54.98 -38.96
C GLU A 80 -46.63 -54.02 -39.77
N PRO A 81 -47.20 -54.43 -40.94
CA PRO A 81 -47.81 -53.51 -41.90
C PRO A 81 -49.09 -52.87 -41.35
N THR A 82 -49.01 -51.57 -41.07
CA THR A 82 -50.16 -50.72 -40.76
C THR A 82 -50.11 -49.47 -41.63
N THR A 83 -51.30 -49.05 -42.08
CA THR A 83 -51.53 -47.95 -43.02
C THR A 83 -50.91 -46.65 -42.50
N SER A 84 -49.87 -46.15 -43.18
CA SER A 84 -49.14 -44.94 -42.76
C SER A 84 -49.89 -43.66 -43.15
N THR A 85 -50.35 -42.93 -42.14
CA THR A 85 -50.71 -41.51 -42.26
C THR A 85 -49.44 -40.69 -42.14
N THR A 86 -49.08 -39.92 -43.17
CA THR A 86 -47.86 -39.09 -43.16
C THR A 86 -48.16 -37.74 -42.50
N THR A 87 -47.66 -37.53 -41.29
CA THR A 87 -47.79 -36.24 -40.59
C THR A 87 -46.56 -35.38 -40.89
N THR A 88 -46.75 -34.25 -41.54
CA THR A 88 -45.64 -33.31 -41.85
C THR A 88 -45.48 -32.35 -40.67
N THR A 89 -44.34 -32.39 -40.00
CA THR A 89 -44.03 -31.50 -38.88
C THR A 89 -43.20 -30.31 -39.38
N THR A 90 -43.76 -29.11 -39.35
CA THR A 90 -43.05 -27.88 -39.71
C THR A 90 -42.32 -27.34 -38.47
N THR A 91 -40.98 -27.29 -38.52
CA THR A 91 -40.16 -26.71 -37.44
C THR A 91 -39.87 -25.25 -37.76
N THR A 92 -40.38 -24.33 -36.94
CA THR A 92 -40.11 -22.88 -37.05
C THR A 92 -38.88 -22.53 -36.21
N THR A 93 -37.83 -22.00 -36.84
CA THR A 93 -36.60 -21.58 -36.15
C THR A 93 -36.68 -20.09 -35.81
N THR A 94 -36.66 -19.75 -34.52
CA THR A 94 -36.67 -18.34 -34.06
C THR A 94 -35.22 -17.87 -33.89
N THR A 95 -34.84 -16.79 -34.59
CA THR A 95 -33.52 -16.17 -34.46
C THR A 95 -33.60 -15.03 -33.44
N THR A 96 -32.84 -15.10 -32.36
CA THR A 96 -32.81 -14.05 -31.31
C THR A 96 -31.61 -13.15 -31.53
N THR A 97 -31.83 -11.87 -31.84
CA THR A 97 -30.77 -10.87 -31.97
C THR A 97 -30.52 -10.19 -30.62
N THR A 98 -29.38 -10.47 -30.00
CA THR A 98 -28.96 -9.80 -28.76
C THR A 98 -28.25 -8.50 -29.11
N THR A 99 -28.79 -7.37 -28.68
CA THR A 99 -28.16 -6.06 -28.85
C THR A 99 -27.35 -5.77 -27.58
N THR A 100 -26.03 -5.67 -27.71
CA THR A 100 -25.15 -5.30 -26.59
C THR A 100 -24.95 -3.79 -26.61
N THR A 101 -25.45 -3.11 -25.58
CA THR A 101 -25.25 -1.67 -25.40
C THR A 101 -23.96 -1.45 -24.61
N THR A 102 -22.94 -0.90 -25.24
CA THR A 102 -21.69 -0.52 -24.57
C THR A 102 -21.85 0.87 -23.97
N THR A 103 -22.07 0.94 -22.65
CA THR A 103 -22.05 2.22 -21.92
C THR A 103 -20.60 2.66 -21.76
N THR A 104 -20.20 3.70 -22.48
CA THR A 104 -18.88 4.33 -22.30
C THR A 104 -19.00 5.35 -21.18
N THR A 105 -18.50 5.03 -19.99
CA THR A 105 -18.39 5.99 -18.90
C THR A 105 -17.11 6.79 -19.07
N THR A 106 -17.24 8.11 -19.29
CA THR A 106 -16.10 9.02 -19.25
C THR A 106 -15.48 8.98 -17.84
N PRO A 107 -14.19 8.68 -17.69
CA PRO A 107 -13.55 8.69 -16.38
C PRO A 107 -13.64 10.11 -15.81
N ILE A 108 -14.04 10.21 -14.53
CA ILE A 108 -14.00 11.49 -13.81
C ILE A 108 -12.52 11.84 -13.63
N PRO A 109 -12.07 13.04 -14.08
CA PRO A 109 -10.68 13.44 -13.90
C PRO A 109 -10.36 13.50 -12.40
N CYS A 110 -9.15 13.04 -12.02
CA CYS A 110 -8.71 13.16 -10.64
C CYS A 110 -8.61 14.66 -10.26
N PRO A 111 -8.91 15.03 -9.00
CA PRO A 111 -8.71 16.40 -8.55
C PRO A 111 -7.23 16.79 -8.65
N GLU A 112 -6.96 18.06 -8.98
CA GLU A 112 -5.61 18.61 -8.93
C GLU A 112 -5.16 18.66 -7.47
N SER A 113 -3.99 18.10 -7.16
CA SER A 113 -3.51 17.80 -5.79
C SER A 113 -3.18 19.01 -4.92
N GLY A 114 -3.58 20.23 -5.30
CA GLY A 114 -3.11 21.46 -4.67
C GLY A 114 -3.57 21.65 -3.21
N GLU A 115 -4.72 21.10 -2.84
CA GLU A 115 -5.31 21.30 -1.50
C GLU A 115 -5.48 20.00 -0.70
N GLN A 116 -5.09 18.85 -1.27
CA GLN A 116 -5.30 17.55 -0.67
C GLN A 116 -4.03 16.73 -0.72
N ALA A 117 -3.70 16.07 0.39
CA ALA A 117 -2.64 15.09 0.39
C ALA A 117 -3.11 13.88 -0.41
N SER A 118 -2.24 13.36 -1.27
CA SER A 118 -2.56 12.19 -2.09
C SER A 118 -1.49 11.13 -1.94
N VAL A 119 -1.91 9.87 -1.91
CA VAL A 119 -0.99 8.73 -1.98
C VAL A 119 -1.56 7.69 -2.91
N PHE A 120 -0.68 7.11 -3.73
CA PHE A 120 -1.01 5.93 -4.52
C PHE A 120 -0.93 4.68 -3.64
N ILE A 121 -1.96 3.84 -3.70
CA ILE A 121 -2.00 2.55 -3.02
C ILE A 121 -2.04 1.47 -4.11
N ALA A 122 -1.00 0.65 -4.16
CA ALA A 122 -0.90 -0.43 -5.13
C ALA A 122 -2.01 -1.46 -4.93
N SER A 123 -2.41 -2.15 -6.00
CA SER A 123 -3.54 -3.10 -6.00
C SER A 123 -3.30 -4.35 -5.16
N ASP A 124 -2.04 -4.61 -4.82
CA ASP A 124 -1.63 -5.66 -3.89
C ASP A 124 -1.82 -5.27 -2.42
N THR A 125 -2.19 -4.01 -2.16
CA THR A 125 -2.45 -3.44 -0.85
C THR A 125 -3.94 -3.11 -0.76
N THR A 126 -4.63 -3.70 0.20
CA THR A 126 -6.05 -3.41 0.41
C THR A 126 -6.21 -2.37 1.52
N LEU A 127 -7.20 -1.49 1.40
CA LEU A 127 -7.52 -0.55 2.49
C LEU A 127 -7.94 -1.29 3.78
N THR A 128 -8.34 -2.56 3.69
CA THR A 128 -8.62 -3.39 4.86
C THR A 128 -7.36 -3.81 5.62
N ASP A 129 -6.18 -3.72 5.01
CA ASP A 129 -4.90 -3.97 5.68
C ASP A 129 -4.52 -2.81 6.62
N PHE A 130 -5.14 -1.63 6.43
CA PHE A 130 -4.93 -0.49 7.31
C PHE A 130 -5.69 -0.71 8.63
N GLY A 131 -4.94 -0.96 9.70
CA GLY A 131 -5.50 -1.29 11.00
C GLY A 131 -6.11 -0.09 11.72
N TYR A 132 -5.34 1.01 11.87
CA TYR A 132 -5.69 2.13 12.75
C TYR A 132 -5.71 3.48 12.00
N GLY A 133 -6.83 4.20 12.05
CA GLY A 133 -7.01 5.50 11.41
C GLY A 133 -8.49 5.80 11.25
N ASN A 134 -8.86 7.09 11.22
CA ASN A 134 -10.27 7.50 11.05
C ASN A 134 -10.47 8.47 9.88
N VAL A 135 -9.39 8.88 9.21
CA VAL A 135 -9.49 9.80 8.09
C VAL A 135 -9.80 9.00 6.84
N ALA A 136 -11.09 8.93 6.52
CA ALA A 136 -11.54 8.44 5.23
C ALA A 136 -10.97 9.31 4.11
N ALA A 137 -10.63 8.69 2.98
CA ALA A 137 -10.29 9.43 1.78
C ALA A 137 -11.46 10.34 1.39
N ALA A 138 -11.19 11.63 1.16
CA ALA A 138 -12.16 12.59 0.66
C ALA A 138 -12.59 12.24 -0.76
N SER A 139 -11.68 11.68 -1.55
CA SER A 139 -11.99 11.09 -2.85
C SER A 139 -10.97 10.00 -3.22
N THR A 140 -11.38 9.10 -4.11
CA THR A 140 -10.51 8.07 -4.69
C THR A 140 -10.54 8.23 -6.20
N CYS A 141 -9.38 8.29 -6.83
CA CYS A 141 -9.25 8.22 -8.27
C CYS A 141 -8.86 6.80 -8.68
N ALA A 142 -9.79 6.12 -9.36
CA ALA A 142 -9.71 4.68 -9.65
C ALA A 142 -8.97 4.34 -10.95
N THR A 143 -8.24 5.27 -11.56
CA THR A 143 -7.77 5.15 -12.95
C THR A 143 -6.25 5.04 -13.06
N CYS A 144 -5.66 4.09 -12.35
CA CYS A 144 -4.24 3.78 -12.53
C CYS A 144 -4.04 2.29 -12.71
N ASP A 145 -3.23 1.92 -13.70
CA ASP A 145 -2.78 0.55 -13.84
C ASP A 145 -2.00 0.17 -12.58
N GLY A 146 -2.50 -0.83 -11.86
CA GLY A 146 -1.85 -1.37 -10.66
C GLY A 146 -2.21 -0.71 -9.33
N GLY A 147 -3.25 0.13 -9.24
CA GLY A 147 -3.70 0.65 -7.93
C GLY A 147 -4.72 1.78 -7.96
N ILE A 148 -4.84 2.51 -6.85
CA ILE A 148 -5.76 3.63 -6.67
C ILE A 148 -5.02 4.84 -6.06
N VAL A 149 -5.43 6.06 -6.41
CA VAL A 149 -4.99 7.25 -5.65
C VAL A 149 -6.08 7.63 -4.68
N ASN A 150 -5.73 7.77 -3.41
CA ASN A 150 -6.62 8.34 -2.42
C ASN A 150 -6.18 9.76 -2.09
N TYR A 151 -7.15 10.65 -1.99
CA TYR A 151 -6.98 12.04 -1.58
C TYR A 151 -7.55 12.22 -0.18
N TYR A 152 -6.80 12.86 0.70
CA TYR A 152 -7.12 13.04 2.10
C TYR A 152 -7.28 14.53 2.42
N PRO A 153 -8.22 14.88 3.32
CA PRO A 153 -8.37 16.26 3.76
C PRO A 153 -7.10 16.74 4.44
N SER A 154 -6.70 17.98 4.19
CA SER A 154 -5.53 18.59 4.83
C SER A 154 -5.66 18.64 6.35
N THR A 155 -4.52 18.59 7.04
CA THR A 155 -4.40 19.06 8.42
C THR A 155 -3.28 20.09 8.47
N ASP A 156 -3.47 21.09 9.34
CA ASP A 156 -2.48 22.13 9.61
C ASP A 156 -1.49 21.71 10.70
N SER A 157 -1.67 20.52 11.31
CA SER A 157 -0.77 19.99 12.34
C SER A 157 0.44 19.32 11.69
N ASP A 158 1.60 19.91 11.93
CA ASP A 158 2.89 19.40 11.50
C ASP A 158 3.47 18.34 12.46
N VAL A 159 2.85 18.14 13.62
CA VAL A 159 3.22 17.08 14.56
C VAL A 159 2.22 15.93 14.44
N PRO A 160 2.66 14.69 14.09
CA PRO A 160 1.79 13.53 14.07
C PRO A 160 1.27 13.19 15.47
N GLU A 161 -0.05 13.14 15.61
CA GLU A 161 -0.72 12.69 16.83
C GLU A 161 -1.30 11.30 16.63
N LEU A 162 -0.87 10.32 17.44
CA LEU A 162 -1.46 8.98 17.43
C LEU A 162 -2.94 9.05 17.80
N GLY A 163 -3.83 8.88 16.82
CA GLY A 163 -5.27 9.01 17.07
C GLY A 163 -6.11 9.29 15.82
N THR A 164 -7.05 10.23 15.97
CA THR A 164 -8.17 10.44 15.04
C THR A 164 -7.79 11.04 13.68
N MET A 165 -6.58 11.57 13.54
CA MET A 165 -6.14 12.30 12.34
C MET A 165 -5.26 11.47 11.41
N ALA A 166 -4.83 10.27 11.83
CA ALA A 166 -4.12 9.35 10.95
C ALA A 166 -5.05 8.79 9.86
N MET A 167 -4.51 8.65 8.65
CA MET A 167 -5.18 8.02 7.51
C MET A 167 -5.41 6.53 7.74
N GLY A 168 -4.44 5.90 8.38
CA GLY A 168 -4.37 4.46 8.51
C GLY A 168 -2.99 4.03 9.02
N SER A 169 -2.84 2.76 9.39
CA SER A 169 -1.55 2.17 9.72
C SER A 169 -1.40 0.78 9.11
N LEU A 170 -0.21 0.46 8.62
CA LEU A 170 0.15 -0.86 8.11
C LEU A 170 1.23 -1.46 9.01
N THR A 171 1.04 -2.73 9.40
CA THR A 171 2.06 -3.49 10.13
C THR A 171 2.87 -4.31 9.14
N GLY A 172 4.17 -4.47 9.39
CA GLY A 172 4.99 -5.38 8.58
C GLY A 172 4.50 -6.83 8.63
N THR A 173 3.78 -7.25 9.67
CA THR A 173 3.14 -8.57 9.71
C THR A 173 1.99 -8.71 8.71
N ALA A 174 1.24 -7.64 8.43
CA ALA A 174 0.20 -7.62 7.40
C ALA A 174 0.79 -7.42 6.00
N CYS A 175 1.93 -6.73 5.92
CA CYS A 175 2.62 -6.37 4.68
C CYS A 175 4.14 -6.59 4.83
N PRO A 176 4.64 -7.85 4.76
CA PRO A 176 6.04 -8.16 5.07
C PRO A 176 7.05 -7.53 4.11
N GLU A 177 6.63 -7.36 2.86
CA GLU A 177 7.39 -6.71 1.81
C GLU A 177 6.78 -5.33 1.52
N MET A 178 6.53 -4.55 2.57
CA MET A 178 6.04 -3.19 2.46
C MET A 178 7.06 -2.32 1.73
N CYS A 179 6.56 -1.55 0.77
CA CYS A 179 7.34 -0.58 0.06
C CYS A 179 6.65 0.79 0.07
N ILE A 180 7.41 1.82 0.43
CA ILE A 180 6.96 3.20 0.48
C ILE A 180 7.91 4.01 -0.38
N CYS A 181 7.44 4.61 -1.47
CA CYS A 181 8.28 5.44 -2.32
C CYS A 181 7.90 6.90 -2.19
N ASP A 182 8.91 7.77 -2.17
CA ASP A 182 8.72 9.21 -2.10
C ASP A 182 8.51 9.85 -3.49
N PRO A 183 8.12 11.14 -3.58
CA PRO A 183 7.95 11.83 -4.86
C PRO A 183 9.19 11.88 -5.75
N THR A 184 10.38 11.62 -5.21
CA THR A 184 11.64 11.58 -5.97
C THR A 184 11.92 10.21 -6.59
N GLY A 185 11.11 9.19 -6.24
CA GLY A 185 11.29 7.81 -6.65
C GLY A 185 12.15 6.99 -5.69
N THR A 186 12.58 7.55 -4.56
CA THR A 186 13.34 6.78 -3.56
C THR A 186 12.38 5.89 -2.78
N CYS A 187 12.61 4.58 -2.84
CA CYS A 187 11.77 3.59 -2.16
C CYS A 187 12.41 3.09 -0.87
N TRP A 188 11.55 2.90 0.13
CA TRP A 188 11.86 2.51 1.50
C TRP A 188 11.14 1.20 1.82
N VAL A 189 11.85 0.30 2.50
CA VAL A 189 11.37 -0.99 3.00
C VAL A 189 11.55 -1.06 4.51
N LEU A 190 10.80 -1.94 5.15
CA LEU A 190 10.94 -2.14 6.59
C LEU A 190 12.27 -2.81 6.91
N THR A 191 12.92 -2.38 8.00
CA THR A 191 14.08 -3.10 8.55
C THR A 191 13.65 -4.40 9.24
N ASN A 192 12.41 -4.46 9.74
CA ASN A 192 11.83 -5.58 10.48
C ASN A 192 10.30 -5.63 10.27
N THR A 193 9.71 -6.84 10.23
CA THR A 193 8.26 -7.05 10.10
C THR A 193 7.44 -6.60 11.31
N ASP A 194 8.07 -6.36 12.45
CA ASP A 194 7.40 -5.87 13.66
C ASP A 194 7.13 -4.35 13.61
N VAL A 195 7.72 -3.63 12.64
CA VAL A 195 7.50 -2.21 12.42
C VAL A 195 6.06 -1.95 11.99
N THR A 196 5.44 -0.94 12.61
CA THR A 196 4.12 -0.43 12.21
C THR A 196 4.26 0.99 11.66
N ILE A 197 3.84 1.22 10.44
CA ILE A 197 3.87 2.54 9.80
C ILE A 197 2.47 3.16 9.84
N THR A 198 2.36 4.36 10.38
CA THR A 198 1.15 5.18 10.36
C THR A 198 1.30 6.29 9.33
N PHE A 199 0.25 6.59 8.59
CA PHE A 199 0.27 7.62 7.55
C PHE A 199 -0.45 8.88 8.01
N TRP A 200 0.23 10.02 7.87
CA TRP A 200 -0.21 11.33 8.34
C TRP A 200 -0.21 12.33 7.20
N GLN A 201 -1.34 12.94 6.92
CA GLN A 201 -1.45 14.00 5.93
C GLN A 201 -1.05 15.35 6.51
N TYR A 202 -0.28 16.14 5.78
CA TYR A 202 0.09 17.50 6.18
C TYR A 202 0.23 18.40 4.96
N CYS A 203 -0.21 19.65 5.10
CA CYS A 203 -0.14 20.65 4.05
C CYS A 203 0.57 21.90 4.55
N THR A 204 1.56 22.38 3.78
CA THR A 204 2.24 23.64 4.05
C THR A 204 2.53 24.38 2.75
N GLY A 205 2.29 25.69 2.75
CA GLY A 205 2.55 26.54 1.58
C GLY A 205 1.84 26.10 0.30
N GLY A 206 0.66 25.49 0.40
CA GLY A 206 -0.09 24.96 -0.76
C GLY A 206 0.48 23.66 -1.35
N THR A 207 1.39 22.99 -0.64
CA THR A 207 1.87 21.65 -0.96
C THR A 207 1.40 20.68 0.11
N CYS A 208 0.71 19.62 -0.29
CA CYS A 208 0.21 18.58 0.59
C CYS A 208 0.95 17.27 0.34
N GLY A 209 1.25 16.54 1.42
CA GLY A 209 1.93 15.25 1.36
C GLY A 209 1.40 14.28 2.41
N VAL A 210 1.73 13.01 2.24
CA VAL A 210 1.45 11.95 3.22
C VAL A 210 2.77 11.53 3.83
N TYR A 211 2.93 11.67 5.14
CA TYR A 211 4.16 11.40 5.86
C TYR A 211 4.05 10.11 6.69
N THR A 212 5.16 9.40 6.83
CA THR A 212 5.21 8.13 7.57
C THR A 212 5.65 8.33 9.01
N TYR A 213 4.81 7.96 9.98
CA TYR A 213 5.15 7.87 11.39
C TYR A 213 5.40 6.41 11.79
N ILE A 214 6.59 6.12 12.29
CA ILE A 214 7.09 4.79 12.61
C ILE A 214 6.77 4.49 14.08
N ILE A 215 5.93 3.48 14.31
CA ILE A 215 5.65 2.92 15.63
C ILE A 215 6.46 1.64 15.78
N ILE A 216 7.35 1.64 16.77
CA ILE A 216 8.30 0.57 17.03
C ILE A 216 8.28 0.13 18.50
N ASP A 217 8.70 -1.10 18.72
CA ASP A 217 9.03 -1.64 20.04
C ASP A 217 10.55 -1.62 20.32
N ASN A 218 11.38 -1.42 19.29
CA ASN A 218 12.84 -1.36 19.37
C ASN A 218 13.40 -0.15 18.58
N ASP A 219 14.26 0.64 19.22
CA ASP A 219 14.79 1.92 18.72
C ASP A 219 15.61 1.82 17.42
N GLU A 220 16.09 0.61 17.07
CA GLU A 220 16.83 0.34 15.83
C GLU A 220 15.94 -0.01 14.64
N ASP A 221 14.64 -0.26 14.86
CA ASP A 221 13.71 -0.65 13.82
C ASP A 221 13.11 0.58 13.10
N GLY A 222 12.79 0.45 11.82
CA GLY A 222 12.20 1.51 11.03
C GLY A 222 12.17 1.23 9.53
N LEU A 223 12.53 2.25 8.75
CA LEU A 223 12.54 2.23 7.30
C LEU A 223 13.96 2.37 6.78
N GLN A 224 14.30 1.59 5.76
CA GLN A 224 15.56 1.65 5.06
C GLN A 224 15.34 1.76 3.55
N THR A 225 16.13 2.61 2.90
CA THR A 225 16.16 2.69 1.43
C THR A 225 16.55 1.36 0.79
N LEU A 226 16.03 1.07 -0.41
CA LEU A 226 16.33 -0.19 -1.10
C LEU A 226 17.83 -0.45 -1.36
N ASP A 227 18.63 0.61 -1.48
CA ASP A 227 20.08 0.50 -1.64
C ASP A 227 20.85 0.42 -0.30
N GLY A 228 20.13 0.49 0.83
CA GLY A 228 20.67 0.44 2.18
C GLY A 228 21.45 1.68 2.61
N THR A 229 21.45 2.76 1.81
CA THR A 229 22.29 3.95 2.08
C THR A 229 21.76 4.84 3.18
N ARG A 230 20.45 4.79 3.42
CA ARG A 230 19.74 5.59 4.42
C ARG A 230 18.77 4.73 5.21
N THR A 231 18.70 5.01 6.51
CA THR A 231 17.75 4.42 7.46
C THR A 231 17.15 5.55 8.29
N ILE A 232 15.85 5.45 8.56
CA ILE A 232 15.12 6.28 9.51
C ILE A 232 14.50 5.32 10.53
N THR A 233 14.78 5.50 11.82
CA THR A 233 14.17 4.71 12.89
C THR A 233 13.08 5.48 13.61
N GLY A 234 12.26 4.80 14.41
CA GLY A 234 11.28 5.52 15.23
C GLY A 234 11.93 6.45 16.27
N ASN A 235 13.18 6.20 16.69
CA ASN A 235 13.90 7.09 17.59
C ASN A 235 14.32 8.41 16.91
N ASP A 236 14.50 8.41 15.59
CA ASP A 236 14.76 9.65 14.84
C ASP A 236 13.54 10.59 14.85
N GLN A 237 12.34 10.05 15.11
CA GLN A 237 11.06 10.78 15.09
C GLN A 237 10.67 11.39 16.44
N VAL A 238 11.51 11.23 17.46
CA VAL A 238 11.32 11.82 18.78
C VAL A 238 12.48 12.73 19.13
N THR A 239 12.17 13.90 19.70
CA THR A 239 13.19 14.85 20.14
C THR A 239 13.93 14.26 21.35
N PRO A 240 15.28 14.15 21.30
CA PRO A 240 16.04 13.58 22.41
C PRO A 240 15.83 14.35 23.72
N GLY A 241 15.33 13.66 24.74
CA GLY A 241 15.17 14.18 26.11
C GLY A 241 13.74 14.55 26.50
N ASP A 242 12.91 14.95 25.53
CA ASP A 242 11.56 15.45 25.82
C ASP A 242 10.45 14.47 25.42
N TYR A 243 10.78 13.41 24.67
CA TYR A 243 9.83 12.43 24.12
C TYR A 243 8.70 13.07 23.28
N GLU A 244 8.93 14.29 22.80
CA GLU A 244 8.04 14.98 21.88
C GLU A 244 8.29 14.51 20.46
N THR A 245 7.22 14.20 19.74
CA THR A 245 7.29 13.85 18.32
C THR A 245 7.83 15.03 17.51
N ALA A 246 8.81 14.77 16.64
CA ALA A 246 9.38 15.78 15.75
C ALA A 246 8.36 16.30 14.73
N SER A 247 8.58 17.49 14.17
CA SER A 247 7.72 18.03 13.12
C SER A 247 7.95 17.28 11.81
N VAL A 248 6.90 17.04 11.01
CA VAL A 248 7.03 16.50 9.65
C VAL A 248 7.81 17.39 8.71
N THR A 249 8.06 18.65 9.12
CA THR A 249 8.91 19.59 8.39
C THR A 249 10.40 19.45 8.73
N ASP A 250 10.75 18.68 9.77
CA ASP A 250 12.13 18.41 10.12
C ASP A 250 12.78 17.51 9.05
N PRO A 251 13.96 17.90 8.53
CA PRO A 251 14.58 17.19 7.43
C PRO A 251 15.00 15.78 7.87
N ASP A 252 14.81 14.81 6.97
CA ASP A 252 15.26 13.42 7.13
C ASP A 252 14.64 12.64 8.30
N VAL A 253 13.59 13.16 8.93
CA VAL A 253 12.88 12.47 10.03
C VAL A 253 11.67 11.66 9.52
N TYR A 254 11.06 12.12 8.42
CA TYR A 254 9.84 11.53 7.87
C TYR A 254 10.01 11.23 6.38
N VAL A 255 9.43 10.12 5.93
CA VAL A 255 9.29 9.84 4.49
C VAL A 255 7.97 10.46 4.02
N ASN A 256 8.06 11.34 3.03
CA ASN A 256 6.88 11.80 2.29
C ASN A 256 6.50 10.70 1.28
N ALA A 257 5.49 9.89 1.59
CA ALA A 257 5.00 8.80 0.77
C ALA A 257 4.19 9.31 -0.43
N ALA A 258 4.70 9.08 -1.63
CA ALA A 258 3.94 9.22 -2.88
C ALA A 258 3.20 7.92 -3.25
N SER A 259 3.76 6.76 -2.90
CA SER A 259 3.16 5.45 -3.14
C SER A 259 3.41 4.48 -2.01
N ILE A 260 2.46 3.58 -1.78
CA ILE A 260 2.50 2.48 -0.83
C ILE A 260 2.13 1.19 -1.56
N GLY A 261 2.90 0.12 -1.34
CA GLY A 261 2.63 -1.21 -1.89
C GLY A 261 3.03 -2.33 -0.94
N CYS A 262 2.49 -3.52 -1.17
CA CYS A 262 2.79 -4.73 -0.43
C CYS A 262 3.26 -5.80 -1.41
N ASN A 263 4.38 -6.47 -1.16
CA ASN A 263 4.93 -7.54 -2.01
C ASN A 263 5.73 -7.08 -3.24
N SER A 264 5.87 -5.77 -3.47
CA SER A 264 6.88 -5.25 -4.40
C SER A 264 7.07 -3.73 -4.29
N CYS A 265 8.29 -3.28 -4.54
CA CYS A 265 8.58 -1.89 -4.86
C CYS A 265 8.39 -1.63 -6.35
N GLN A 266 7.15 -1.76 -6.84
CA GLN A 266 6.87 -1.23 -8.18
C GLN A 266 6.75 0.29 -8.04
N GLU A 267 7.61 1.04 -8.73
CA GLU A 267 7.43 2.48 -8.96
C GLU A 267 6.19 2.73 -9.83
N SER A 268 5.02 2.42 -9.30
CA SER A 268 3.75 2.61 -9.96
C SER A 268 3.26 4.00 -9.59
N SER A 269 3.84 5.04 -10.19
CA SER A 269 3.21 6.34 -10.15
C SER A 269 1.97 6.28 -11.04
N CYS A 270 0.82 6.76 -10.56
CA CYS A 270 -0.27 7.15 -11.43
C CYS A 270 0.21 8.24 -12.38
N LYS A 271 0.72 7.85 -13.55
CA LYS A 271 0.89 8.79 -14.64
C LYS A 271 -0.50 9.20 -15.04
N THR A 272 -0.96 10.33 -14.54
CA THR A 272 -2.02 11.08 -15.19
C THR A 272 -1.49 11.39 -16.58
N THR A 273 -1.85 10.56 -17.56
CA THR A 273 -1.68 10.93 -18.97
C THR A 273 -2.55 12.15 -19.15
N SER A 274 -1.95 13.33 -19.04
CA SER A 274 -2.58 14.58 -19.42
C SER A 274 -3.09 14.37 -20.85
N PRO A 275 -4.41 14.57 -21.11
CA PRO A 275 -5.02 14.25 -22.39
C PRO A 275 -4.43 15.06 -23.55
#